data_AF-A0A9P1DH18-F1
#
_entry.id   AF-A0A9P1DH18-F1
#
_cell.length_a   1.000
_cell.length_b   1.000
_cell.length_c   1.000
_cell.angle_alpha   90.00
_cell.angle_beta   90.00
_cell.angle_gamma   90.00
#
_symmetry.space_group_name_H-M   'P 1'
#
loop_
_entity.id
_entity.type
_entity.pdbx_description
1 polymer ?
#
loop_
_entity_poly.entity_id
_entity_poly.type
_entity_poly.pdbx_seq_one_letter_code
_entity_poly.pdbx_strand_id
1 'polypeptide(L)'
;MTDTEPGVSVGSVVGTTLPPVPVEFAERARRKNEDMLQIDNEELLVPNVCVPGILGGALLFAVVFGSMGLLLSGPSWAQLMFQSLGASLGAHGAANMHKAESRFVPRRFLRIAVGAAGGSLCSAVTFGKGELDLAGFITSAMLTSLGALLVALSTDPDHSLGQLLETLLQKPP
;
A
#
# COMPACT_ATOMS: atom_id res chain seq x y z
N MET A 1 -3.86 -56.46 -51.48
CA MET A 1 -4.56 -57.75 -51.56
C MET A 1 -3.83 -58.69 -50.61
N THR A 2 -4.31 -59.03 -49.42
CA THR A 2 -5.66 -59.02 -48.86
C THR A 2 -5.59 -58.77 -47.36
N ASP A 3 -6.60 -58.03 -46.88
CA ASP A 3 -6.96 -57.74 -45.50
C ASP A 3 -7.23 -59.00 -44.67
N THR A 4 -6.96 -58.95 -43.35
CA THR A 4 -7.96 -59.17 -42.29
C THR A 4 -7.37 -58.95 -40.88
N GLU A 5 -7.96 -58.01 -40.14
CA GLU A 5 -7.96 -57.84 -38.68
C GLU A 5 -8.58 -59.08 -37.96
N PRO A 6 -8.36 -59.38 -36.64
CA PRO A 6 -8.79 -58.50 -35.53
C PRO A 6 -8.04 -58.62 -34.18
N GLY A 7 -8.34 -57.71 -33.24
CA GLY A 7 -8.16 -57.98 -31.81
C GLY A 7 -8.01 -56.77 -30.88
N VAL A 8 -9.03 -55.90 -30.78
CA VAL A 8 -9.10 -54.89 -29.71
C VAL A 8 -9.49 -55.56 -28.38
N SER A 9 -8.56 -55.56 -27.43
CA SER A 9 -8.78 -55.96 -26.04
C SER A 9 -8.95 -54.70 -25.19
N VAL A 10 -10.18 -54.35 -24.83
CA VAL A 10 -10.48 -53.33 -23.83
C VAL A 10 -10.34 -53.98 -22.46
N GLY A 11 -9.20 -53.72 -21.80
CA GLY A 11 -8.99 -54.09 -20.41
C GLY A 11 -9.95 -53.32 -19.51
N SER A 12 -10.90 -54.04 -18.93
CA SER A 12 -11.77 -53.58 -17.85
C SER A 12 -10.91 -53.32 -16.61
N VAL A 13 -10.63 -52.05 -16.32
CA VAL A 13 -9.92 -51.64 -15.10
C VAL A 13 -10.93 -51.64 -13.96
N VAL A 14 -10.89 -52.76 -13.24
CA VAL A 14 -11.11 -52.93 -11.79
C VAL A 14 -11.53 -51.65 -11.07
N GLY A 15 -12.77 -51.66 -10.59
CA GLY A 15 -13.29 -50.70 -9.63
C GLY A 15 -12.42 -50.69 -8.38
N THR A 16 -11.69 -49.60 -8.18
CA THR A 16 -11.08 -49.26 -6.90
C THR A 16 -12.18 -48.78 -5.97
N THR A 17 -12.74 -49.70 -5.20
CA THR A 17 -13.41 -49.38 -3.94
C THR A 17 -12.39 -48.68 -3.05
N LEU A 18 -12.43 -47.35 -3.00
CA LEU A 18 -11.64 -46.59 -2.04
C LEU A 18 -12.01 -47.07 -0.63
N PRO A 19 -11.02 -47.30 0.25
CA PRO A 19 -11.30 -47.59 1.64
C PRO A 19 -12.06 -46.39 2.27
N PRO A 20 -12.99 -46.64 3.20
CA PRO A 20 -13.70 -45.58 3.89
C PRO A 20 -12.68 -44.71 4.63
N VAL A 21 -12.59 -43.45 4.24
CA VAL A 21 -11.78 -42.45 4.95
C VAL A 21 -12.32 -42.38 6.38
N PRO A 22 -11.47 -42.51 7.42
CA PRO A 22 -11.94 -42.44 8.79
C PRO A 22 -12.58 -41.07 9.02
N VAL A 23 -13.80 -41.06 9.54
CA VAL A 23 -14.63 -39.85 9.72
C VAL A 23 -13.88 -38.74 10.48
N GLU A 24 -12.95 -39.10 11.35
CA GLU A 24 -12.08 -38.15 12.07
C GLU A 24 -11.17 -37.31 11.17
N PHE A 25 -10.68 -37.85 10.04
CA PHE A 25 -9.84 -37.08 9.12
C PHE A 25 -10.67 -36.10 8.28
N ALA A 26 -11.90 -36.47 7.94
CA ALA A 26 -12.84 -35.60 7.23
C ALA A 26 -13.28 -34.41 8.12
N GLU A 27 -13.53 -34.65 9.41
CA GLU A 27 -13.85 -33.56 10.36
C GLU A 27 -12.68 -32.62 10.63
N ARG A 28 -11.45 -33.15 10.74
CA ARG A 28 -10.26 -32.30 10.95
C ARG A 28 -9.93 -31.46 9.71
N ALA A 29 -10.22 -31.96 8.50
CA ALA A 29 -10.16 -31.20 7.27
C ALA A 29 -11.28 -30.15 7.18
N ARG A 30 -12.50 -30.45 7.63
CA ARG A 30 -13.60 -29.47 7.72
C ARG A 30 -13.29 -28.32 8.68
N ARG A 31 -12.78 -28.61 9.89
CA ARG A 31 -12.38 -27.55 10.83
C ARG A 31 -11.27 -26.68 10.28
N LYS A 32 -10.24 -27.26 9.63
CA LYS A 32 -9.21 -26.46 8.94
C LYS A 32 -9.77 -25.60 7.82
N ASN A 33 -10.79 -26.07 7.11
CA ASN A 33 -11.41 -25.31 6.03
C ASN A 33 -12.34 -24.22 6.58
N GLU A 34 -13.04 -24.46 7.69
CA GLU A 34 -13.88 -23.47 8.37
C GLU A 34 -13.02 -22.41 9.09
N ASP A 35 -11.87 -22.79 9.66
CA ASP A 35 -10.88 -21.84 10.20
C ASP A 35 -10.19 -21.03 9.09
N MET A 36 -9.96 -21.62 7.90
CA MET A 36 -9.52 -20.84 6.72
C MET A 36 -10.61 -19.89 6.22
N LEU A 37 -11.88 -20.32 6.24
CA LEU A 37 -13.00 -19.52 5.72
C LEU A 37 -13.49 -18.44 6.71
N GLN A 38 -13.23 -18.59 8.01
CA GLN A 38 -13.53 -17.57 9.01
C GLN A 38 -12.50 -16.44 9.06
N ILE A 39 -11.27 -16.66 8.57
CA ILE A 39 -10.30 -15.57 8.41
C ILE A 39 -10.72 -14.63 7.27
N ASP A 40 -11.28 -15.16 6.17
CA ASP A 40 -11.72 -14.34 5.03
C ASP A 40 -13.00 -13.50 5.32
N ASN A 41 -13.79 -13.84 6.34
CA ASN A 41 -15.08 -13.17 6.63
C ASN A 41 -15.06 -12.17 7.78
N GLU A 42 -14.00 -12.10 8.59
CA GLU A 42 -13.74 -10.98 9.50
C GLU A 42 -12.80 -9.91 8.86
N GLU A 43 -12.38 -10.10 7.61
CA GLU A 43 -11.62 -9.13 6.79
C GLU A 43 -12.51 -8.17 5.96
N LEU A 44 -13.82 -8.09 6.27
CA LEU A 44 -14.63 -6.92 5.89
C LEU A 44 -14.49 -5.77 6.89
N LEU A 45 -13.52 -5.82 7.82
CA LEU A 45 -12.85 -4.60 8.27
C LEU A 45 -11.97 -4.16 7.11
N VAL A 46 -12.54 -3.34 6.22
CA VAL A 46 -11.83 -2.68 5.13
C VAL A 46 -10.40 -2.41 5.59
N PRO A 47 -9.36 -2.99 4.95
CA PRO A 47 -8.00 -2.56 5.17
C PRO A 47 -7.91 -1.17 4.55
N ASN A 48 -8.58 -0.20 5.19
CA ASN A 48 -8.52 1.20 4.87
C ASN A 48 -7.13 1.56 5.36
N VAL A 49 -6.14 1.34 4.49
CA VAL A 49 -4.98 2.22 4.41
C VAL A 49 -5.58 3.60 4.60
N CYS A 50 -5.37 4.18 5.79
CA CYS A 50 -6.04 5.40 6.17
C CYS A 50 -5.39 6.50 5.33
N VAL A 51 -5.79 6.64 4.06
CA VAL A 51 -5.33 7.67 3.13
C VAL A 51 -5.35 9.04 3.81
N PRO A 52 -6.45 9.46 4.48
CA PRO A 52 -6.44 10.70 5.24
C PRO A 52 -5.46 10.68 6.43
N GLY A 53 -5.22 9.53 7.05
CA GLY A 53 -4.22 9.37 8.12
C GLY A 53 -2.77 9.47 7.64
N ILE A 54 -2.44 8.84 6.51
CA ILE A 54 -1.11 8.92 5.87
C ILE A 54 -0.87 10.33 5.36
N LEU A 55 -1.85 10.92 4.66
CA LEU A 55 -1.78 12.29 4.18
C LEU A 55 -1.67 13.27 5.36
N GLY A 56 -2.49 13.11 6.40
CA GLY A 56 -2.46 13.96 7.58
C GLY A 56 -1.16 13.84 8.38
N GLY A 57 -0.66 12.63 8.58
CA GLY A 57 0.61 12.37 9.26
C GLY A 57 1.79 12.91 8.48
N ALA A 58 1.85 12.66 7.17
CA ALA A 58 2.89 13.20 6.30
C ALA A 58 2.87 14.73 6.28
N LEU A 59 1.70 15.35 6.15
CA LEU A 59 1.55 16.80 6.16
C LEU A 59 2.00 17.42 7.49
N LEU A 60 1.52 16.88 8.61
CA LEU A 60 1.82 17.42 9.94
C LEU A 60 3.32 17.37 10.20
N PHE A 61 3.98 16.25 9.92
CA PHE A 61 5.43 16.14 10.08
C PHE A 61 6.19 17.01 9.05
N ALA A 62 5.69 17.14 7.82
CA ALA A 62 6.29 18.04 6.83
C ALA A 62 6.28 19.49 7.31
N VAL A 63 5.18 19.94 7.91
CA VAL A 63 5.05 21.30 8.48
C VAL A 63 5.97 21.48 9.68
N VAL A 64 6.00 20.53 10.61
CA VAL A 64 6.85 20.62 11.82
C VAL A 64 8.34 20.63 11.45
N PHE A 65 8.79 19.72 10.60
CA PHE A 65 10.20 19.69 10.21
C PHE A 65 10.54 20.81 9.22
N GLY A 66 9.65 21.14 8.29
CA GLY A 66 9.82 22.26 7.37
C GLY A 66 9.94 23.59 8.11
N SER A 67 9.11 23.83 9.13
CA SER A 67 9.22 25.04 9.96
C SER A 67 10.53 25.07 10.76
N MET A 68 11.02 23.93 11.24
CA MET A 68 12.36 23.85 11.85
C MET A 68 13.46 24.24 10.86
N GLY A 69 13.39 23.76 9.61
CA GLY A 69 14.34 24.17 8.57
C GLY A 69 14.27 25.66 8.22
N LEU A 70 13.06 26.22 8.20
CA LEU A 70 12.83 27.65 8.01
C LEU A 70 13.43 28.48 9.17
N LEU A 71 13.28 28.03 10.42
CA LEU A 71 13.87 28.71 11.59
C LEU A 71 15.40 28.68 11.59
N LEU A 72 15.99 27.56 11.14
CA LEU A 72 17.45 27.36 11.21
C LEU A 72 18.22 28.05 10.08
N SER A 73 17.65 28.15 8.88
CA SER A 73 18.38 28.65 7.70
C SER A 73 17.54 29.53 6.77
N GLY A 74 16.32 29.91 7.18
CA GLY A 74 15.39 30.65 6.33
C GLY A 74 14.88 29.81 5.16
N PRO A 75 14.22 30.46 4.19
CA PRO A 75 13.72 29.80 2.97
C PRO A 75 14.90 29.34 2.11
N SER A 76 15.31 28.10 2.34
CA SER A 76 16.55 27.52 1.82
C SER A 76 16.37 26.04 1.48
N TRP A 77 17.36 25.45 0.81
CA TRP A 77 17.38 24.00 0.54
C TRP A 77 17.26 23.16 1.81
N ALA A 78 17.72 23.68 2.96
CA ALA A 78 17.57 22.99 4.24
C ALA A 78 16.09 22.80 4.60
N GLN A 79 15.24 23.81 4.37
CA GLN A 79 13.79 23.71 4.58
C GLN A 79 13.20 22.54 3.78
N LEU A 80 13.53 22.43 2.48
CA LEU A 80 13.04 21.36 1.61
C LEU A 80 13.52 19.97 2.08
N MET A 81 14.75 19.88 2.57
CA MET A 81 15.31 18.63 3.09
C MET A 81 14.61 18.21 4.38
N PHE A 82 14.42 19.14 5.33
CA PHE A 82 13.70 18.82 6.56
C PHE A 82 12.23 18.50 6.28
N GLN A 83 11.58 19.25 5.39
CA GLN A 83 10.19 19.02 4.99
C GLN A 83 9.98 17.66 4.33
N SER A 84 10.87 17.26 3.41
CA SER A 84 10.82 15.93 2.78
C SER A 84 11.11 14.80 3.77
N LEU A 85 12.06 14.99 4.70
CA LEU A 85 12.32 14.04 5.79
C LEU A 85 11.10 13.90 6.71
N GLY A 86 10.51 15.01 7.13
CA GLY A 86 9.30 15.03 7.95
C GLY A 86 8.15 14.30 7.26
N ALA A 87 7.86 14.63 6.00
CA ALA A 87 6.82 13.96 5.23
C ALA A 87 7.05 12.45 5.13
N SER A 88 8.29 12.03 4.89
CA SER A 88 8.65 10.63 4.77
C SER A 88 8.46 9.87 6.09
N LEU A 89 8.87 10.46 7.21
CA LEU A 89 8.69 9.90 8.55
C LEU A 89 7.21 9.83 8.93
N GLY A 90 6.44 10.90 8.69
CA GLY A 90 5.01 10.95 8.96
C GLY A 90 4.22 9.93 8.15
N ALA A 91 4.49 9.86 6.83
CA ALA A 91 3.88 8.87 5.95
C ALA A 91 4.22 7.44 6.36
N HIS A 92 5.49 7.17 6.67
CA HIS A 92 5.94 5.84 7.07
C HIS A 92 5.37 5.42 8.43
N GLY A 93 5.35 6.32 9.40
CA GLY A 93 4.74 6.09 10.72
C GLY A 93 3.25 5.80 10.62
N ALA A 94 2.51 6.64 9.90
CA ALA A 94 1.08 6.45 9.68
C ALA A 94 0.77 5.16 8.90
N ALA A 95 1.59 4.81 7.90
CA ALA A 95 1.43 3.58 7.12
C ALA A 95 1.76 2.30 7.91
N ASN A 96 2.45 2.42 9.05
CA ASN A 96 2.79 1.30 9.92
C ASN A 96 1.95 1.23 11.19
N MET A 97 1.22 2.29 11.58
CA MET A 97 0.38 2.30 12.79
C MET A 97 -0.67 1.18 12.82
N HIS A 98 -1.12 0.69 11.66
CA HIS A 98 -2.11 -0.37 11.55
C HIS A 98 -1.50 -1.77 11.39
N LYS A 99 -0.18 -1.90 11.25
CA LYS A 99 0.48 -3.20 11.09
C LYS A 99 1.03 -3.64 12.45
N ALA A 100 0.46 -4.70 13.03
CA ALA A 100 0.93 -5.29 14.29
C ALA A 100 2.37 -5.83 14.20
N GLU A 101 2.87 -6.11 12.98
CA GLU A 101 4.28 -6.40 12.74
C GLU A 101 5.07 -5.12 12.47
N SER A 102 5.79 -4.63 13.48
CA SER A 102 6.73 -3.51 13.39
C SER A 102 8.04 -3.89 12.69
N ARG A 103 7.98 -4.51 11.51
CA ARG A 103 9.17 -4.74 10.68
C ARG A 103 9.48 -3.48 9.89
N PHE A 104 10.56 -2.81 10.24
CA PHE A 104 11.04 -1.67 9.47
C PHE A 104 11.52 -2.15 8.10
N VAL A 105 10.77 -1.82 7.04
CA VAL A 105 11.15 -2.15 5.65
C VAL A 105 11.81 -0.91 5.03
N PRO A 106 13.16 -0.82 5.03
CA PRO A 106 13.87 0.38 4.56
C PRO A 106 13.60 0.68 3.08
N ARG A 107 13.31 -0.35 2.28
CA ARG A 107 12.96 -0.20 0.86
C ARG A 107 11.68 0.60 0.64
N ARG A 108 10.66 0.42 1.51
CA ARG A 108 9.39 1.16 1.43
C ARG A 108 9.62 2.62 1.82
N PHE A 109 10.38 2.85 2.89
CA PHE A 109 10.77 4.19 3.32
C PHE A 109 11.53 4.96 2.23
N LEU A 110 12.50 4.33 1.57
CA LEU A 110 13.28 4.98 0.51
C LEU A 110 12.41 5.41 -0.67
N ARG A 111 11.44 4.59 -1.09
CA ARG A 111 10.51 4.94 -2.16
C ARG A 111 9.63 6.13 -1.76
N ILE A 112 9.05 6.10 -0.56
CA ILE A 112 8.26 7.23 -0.02
C ILE A 112 9.11 8.51 0.01
N ALA A 113 10.37 8.42 0.42
CA ALA A 113 11.30 9.54 0.43
C ALA A 113 11.58 10.11 -0.96
N VAL A 114 11.70 9.26 -1.99
CA VAL A 114 11.80 9.71 -3.39
C VAL A 114 10.54 10.46 -3.82
N GLY A 115 9.35 9.97 -3.43
CA GLY A 115 8.08 10.66 -3.69
C GLY A 115 7.99 12.03 -3.02
N ALA A 116 8.37 12.10 -1.74
CA ALA A 116 8.42 13.35 -0.97
C ALA A 116 9.44 14.35 -1.56
N ALA A 117 10.61 13.87 -1.94
CA ALA A 117 11.63 14.68 -2.62
C ALA A 117 11.12 15.20 -3.97
N GLY A 118 10.42 14.36 -4.74
CA GLY A 118 9.78 14.75 -6.00
C GLY A 118 8.73 15.86 -5.81
N GLY A 119 7.85 15.73 -4.82
CA GLY A 119 6.87 16.77 -4.47
C GLY A 119 7.53 18.09 -4.04
N SER A 120 8.58 18.00 -3.22
CA SER A 120 9.36 19.16 -2.76
C SER A 120 10.09 19.85 -3.91
N LEU A 121 10.68 19.08 -4.82
CA LEU A 121 11.34 19.61 -6.01
C LEU A 121 10.34 20.25 -6.98
N CYS A 122 9.17 19.63 -7.17
CA CYS A 122 8.10 20.19 -7.99
C CYS A 122 7.64 21.55 -7.43
N SER A 123 7.47 21.64 -6.12
CA SER A 123 7.16 22.90 -5.43
C SER A 123 8.29 23.93 -5.58
N ALA A 124 9.55 23.52 -5.42
CA ALA A 124 10.69 24.40 -5.60
C ALA A 124 10.78 24.96 -7.03
N VAL A 125 10.36 24.20 -8.05
CA VAL A 125 10.30 24.67 -9.43
C VAL A 125 9.11 25.61 -9.66
N THR A 126 7.95 25.34 -9.05
CA THR A 126 6.74 26.17 -9.23
C THR A 126 6.81 27.51 -8.49
N PHE A 127 7.38 27.55 -7.29
CA PHE A 127 7.42 28.75 -6.44
C PHE A 127 8.80 29.43 -6.41
N GLY A 128 9.73 28.98 -7.26
CA GLY A 128 11.18 28.99 -7.02
C GLY A 128 11.95 30.30 -6.84
N LYS A 129 11.35 31.49 -6.75
CA LYS A 129 12.09 32.75 -6.47
C LYS A 129 11.31 33.86 -5.76
N GLY A 130 10.03 33.68 -5.47
CA GLY A 130 9.25 34.65 -4.69
C GLY A 130 9.42 34.38 -3.20
N GLU A 131 9.32 35.41 -2.36
CA GLU A 131 9.20 35.23 -0.92
C GLU A 131 8.18 34.12 -0.64
N LEU A 132 8.62 33.06 0.05
CA LEU A 132 7.76 31.94 0.43
C LEU A 132 6.79 32.47 1.49
N ASP A 133 5.71 33.10 1.02
CA ASP A 133 4.58 33.45 1.86
C ASP A 133 4.07 32.21 2.58
N LEU A 134 3.38 32.41 3.71
CA LEU A 134 2.77 31.33 4.49
C LEU A 134 1.95 30.37 3.60
N ALA A 135 1.27 30.89 2.59
CA ALA A 135 0.53 30.12 1.60
C ALA A 135 1.44 29.22 0.73
N GLY A 136 2.61 29.72 0.31
CA GLY A 136 3.61 28.95 -0.44
C GLY A 136 4.22 27.82 0.40
N PHE A 137 4.48 28.08 1.68
CA PHE A 137 4.96 27.06 2.63
C PHE A 137 3.93 25.93 2.84
N ILE A 138 2.65 26.28 3.02
CA ILE A 138 1.59 25.26 3.17
C ILE A 138 1.42 24.47 1.87
N THR A 139 1.46 25.15 0.72
CA THR A 139 1.31 24.51 -0.58
C THR A 139 2.47 23.56 -0.88
N SER A 140 3.71 23.94 -0.52
CA SER A 140 4.85 23.04 -0.64
C SER A 140 4.70 21.80 0.24
N ALA A 141 4.19 21.96 1.47
CA ALA A 141 3.96 20.84 2.39
C ALA A 141 2.89 19.88 1.86
N MET A 142 1.83 20.43 1.26
CA MET A 142 0.81 19.64 0.59
C MET A 142 1.38 18.87 -0.60
N LEU A 143 2.17 19.52 -1.47
CA LEU A 143 2.80 18.84 -2.62
C LEU A 143 3.76 17.74 -2.16
N THR A 144 4.60 18.01 -1.16
CA THR A 144 5.51 17.02 -0.58
C THR A 144 4.74 15.84 0.01
N SER A 145 3.67 16.10 0.76
CA SER A 145 2.81 15.08 1.35
C SER A 145 2.06 14.26 0.30
N LEU A 146 1.57 14.90 -0.76
CA LEU A 146 0.92 14.22 -1.89
C LEU A 146 1.91 13.34 -2.66
N GLY A 147 3.14 13.80 -2.89
CA GLY A 147 4.19 13.01 -3.51
C GLY A 147 4.55 11.78 -2.67
N ALA A 148 4.67 11.94 -1.35
CA ALA A 148 4.89 10.84 -0.42
C ALA A 148 3.71 9.83 -0.43
N LEU A 149 2.47 10.33 -0.40
CA LEU A 149 1.26 9.51 -0.45
C LEU A 149 1.16 8.73 -1.76
N LEU A 150 1.38 9.37 -2.91
CA LEU A 150 1.27 8.73 -4.22
C LEU A 150 2.26 7.57 -4.35
N VAL A 151 3.48 7.74 -3.84
CA VAL A 151 4.46 6.64 -3.81
C VAL A 151 4.12 5.60 -2.75
N ALA A 152 3.63 6.00 -1.57
CA ALA A 152 3.17 5.04 -0.57
C ALA A 152 2.08 4.11 -1.15
N LEU A 153 1.07 4.69 -1.82
CA LEU A 153 0.00 3.95 -2.48
C LEU A 153 0.49 3.08 -3.64
N SER A 154 1.44 3.56 -4.45
CA SER A 154 1.99 2.75 -5.55
C SER A 154 2.89 1.61 -5.08
N THR A 155 3.38 1.67 -3.84
CA THR A 155 4.20 0.60 -3.28
C THR A 155 3.41 -0.54 -2.63
N ASP A 156 2.13 -0.33 -2.36
CA ASP A 156 1.25 -1.36 -1.81
C ASP A 156 0.54 -2.09 -2.98
N PRO A 157 0.88 -3.35 -3.27
CA PRO A 157 0.32 -4.09 -4.41
C PRO A 157 -1.16 -4.48 -4.22
N ASP A 158 -1.65 -4.46 -2.98
CA ASP A 158 -2.98 -4.97 -2.61
C ASP A 158 -4.09 -3.91 -2.78
N HIS A 159 -3.72 -2.63 -2.88
CA HIS A 159 -4.65 -1.51 -3.00
C HIS A 159 -4.52 -0.90 -4.38
N SER A 160 -5.20 -1.52 -5.34
CA SER A 160 -5.30 -0.99 -6.69
C SER A 160 -5.76 0.47 -6.61
N LEU A 161 -4.89 1.40 -7.02
CA LEU A 161 -5.16 2.84 -7.12
C LEU A 161 -6.48 3.12 -7.87
N GLY A 162 -6.86 2.18 -8.76
CA GLY A 162 -8.17 2.12 -9.42
C GLY A 162 -9.36 2.04 -8.46
N GLN A 163 -9.33 1.22 -7.41
CA GLN A 163 -10.44 1.13 -6.43
C GLN A 163 -10.60 2.43 -5.64
N LEU A 164 -9.50 3.08 -5.27
CA LEU A 164 -9.54 4.40 -4.60
C LEU A 164 -10.10 5.49 -5.53
N LEU A 165 -9.68 5.49 -6.80
CA LEU A 165 -10.17 6.41 -7.81
C LEU A 165 -11.67 6.18 -8.06
N GLU A 166 -12.10 4.93 -8.18
CA GLU A 166 -13.51 4.55 -8.31
C GLU A 166 -14.33 4.99 -7.10
N THR A 167 -13.81 4.82 -5.89
CA THR A 167 -14.51 5.21 -4.65
C THR A 167 -14.66 6.73 -4.54
N LEU A 168 -13.62 7.49 -4.94
CA LEU A 168 -13.67 8.96 -4.98
C LEU A 168 -14.57 9.49 -6.11
N LEU A 169 -14.63 8.82 -7.27
CA LEU A 169 -15.54 9.16 -8.37
C LEU A 169 -17.00 8.79 -8.09
N GLN A 170 -17.25 7.74 -7.31
CA GLN A 170 -18.60 7.26 -6.99
C GLN A 170 -19.30 8.01 -5.86
N LYS A 171 -18.63 8.91 -5.15
CA LYS A 171 -19.25 9.70 -4.08
C LYS A 171 -19.68 11.07 -4.63
N PRO A 172 -20.93 11.25 -5.10
CA PRO A 172 -21.44 12.57 -5.44
C PRO A 172 -21.56 13.43 -4.18
N PRO A 173 -21.50 14.77 -4.32
CA PRO A 173 -21.61 15.71 -3.21
C PRO A 173 -22.96 15.66 -2.49
#